data_AF-A2IAA6-F1
#
_entry.id   AF-A2IAA6-F1
#
_cell.length_a   1.000
_cell.length_b   1.000
_cell.length_c   1.000
_cell.angle_alpha   90.00
_cell.angle_beta   90.00
_cell.angle_gamma   90.00
#
_symmetry.space_group_name_H-M   'P 1'
#
loop_
_entity.id
_entity.type
_entity.pdbx_description
1 polymer ?
#
loop_
_entity_poly.entity_id
_entity_poly.type
_entity_poly.pdbx_seq_one_letter_code
_entity_poly.pdbx_strand_id
1 'polypeptide(L)' 'MKLWVLLCITLMVLQCAFAAKKYSDCVKKNDQHRIPGLCKENPSDCTNTKCDTVCRKPKAKCGTGADKDNCLCN' A
#
# COMPACT_ATOMS: atom_id res chain seq x y z
N MET A 1 31.30 -12.63 21.33
CA MET A 1 29.98 -13.25 21.04
C MET A 1 28.77 -12.29 21.11
N LYS A 2 28.92 -11.02 21.57
CA LYS A 2 27.79 -10.07 21.72
C LYS A 2 27.48 -9.20 20.48
N LEU A 3 28.40 -9.11 19.51
CA LEU A 3 28.27 -8.22 18.35
C LEU A 3 27.25 -8.72 17.31
N TRP A 4 27.11 -10.03 17.16
CA TRP A 4 26.23 -10.66 16.16
C TRP A 4 24.74 -10.50 16.49
N VAL A 5 24.39 -10.49 17.78
CA VAL A 5 23.00 -10.38 18.25
C VAL A 5 22.41 -9.00 17.93
N LEU A 6 23.20 -7.94 18.08
CA LEU A 6 22.79 -6.57 17.74
C LEU A 6 22.52 -6.40 16.24
N LEU A 7 23.29 -7.10 15.40
CA LEU A 7 23.17 -7.04 13.95
C LEU A 7 21.91 -7.78 13.44
N CYS A 8 21.51 -8.86 14.10
CA CYS A 8 20.25 -9.54 13.80
C CYS A 8 19.02 -8.71 14.17
N ILE A 9 19.08 -7.97 15.29
CA ILE A 9 17.96 -7.15 15.76
C ILE A 9 17.73 -5.96 14.81
N THR A 10 18.80 -5.30 14.34
CA THR A 10 18.67 -4.18 13.39
C THR A 10 18.14 -4.63 12.03
N LEU A 11 18.55 -5.81 11.54
CA LEU A 11 18.02 -6.39 10.31
C LEU A 11 16.53 -6.73 10.40
N MET A 12 16.04 -7.21 11.55
CA MET A 12 14.61 -7.50 11.75
C MET A 12 13.74 -6.24 11.76
N VAL A 13 14.18 -5.16 12.41
CA VAL A 13 13.42 -3.90 12.46
C VAL A 13 13.28 -3.27 11.08
N LEU A 14 14.31 -3.40 10.23
CA LEU A 14 14.27 -2.87 8.87
C LEU A 14 13.21 -3.59 8.01
N GLN A 15 13.12 -4.92 8.10
CA GLN A 15 12.14 -5.70 7.32
C GLN A 15 10.69 -5.42 7.73
N CYS A 16 10.42 -5.14 9.01
CA CYS A 16 9.08 -4.78 9.47
C CYS A 16 8.60 -3.42 8.93
N ALA A 17 9.49 -2.43 8.79
CA ALA A 17 9.15 -1.11 8.28
C ALA A 17 8.79 -1.12 6.77
N PHE A 18 9.46 -1.96 5.97
CA PHE A 18 9.17 -2.10 4.55
C PHE A 18 7.84 -2.79 4.27
N ALA A 19 7.44 -3.77 5.09
CA ALA A 19 6.13 -4.41 5.01
C ALA A 19 5.00 -3.44 5.39
N ALA A 20 5.19 -2.65 6.46
CA ALA A 20 4.20 -1.66 6.90
C ALA A 20 3.96 -0.57 5.85
N LYS A 21 4.99 -0.12 5.12
CA LYS A 21 4.82 0.88 4.05
C LYS A 21 3.87 0.42 2.95
N LYS A 22 4.00 -0.84 2.49
CA LYS A 22 3.15 -1.39 1.42
C LYS A 22 1.66 -1.45 1.79
N TYR A 23 1.33 -1.60 3.07
CA TYR A 23 -0.07 -1.61 3.55
C TYR A 23 -0.54 -0.22 4.03
N SER A 24 0.37 0.68 4.39
CA SER A 24 0.05 2.06 4.81
C SER A 24 -0.56 2.88 3.68
N ASP A 25 -0.30 2.50 2.43
CA ASP A 25 -0.89 3.16 1.27
C ASP A 25 -2.38 2.79 1.08
N CYS A 26 -2.88 1.74 1.76
CA CYS A 26 -4.29 1.38 1.71
C CYS A 26 -5.12 2.07 2.80
N VAL A 27 -6.06 2.92 2.41
CA VAL A 27 -7.00 3.60 3.31
C VAL A 27 -8.40 3.05 3.10
N LYS A 28 -9.13 2.72 4.17
CA LYS A 28 -10.55 2.35 4.09
C LYS A 28 -11.42 3.57 4.40
N LYS A 29 -12.30 3.98 3.47
CA LYS A 29 -13.30 5.04 3.68
C LYS A 29 -14.65 4.58 3.12
N ASN A 30 -15.73 4.71 3.89
CA ASN A 30 -17.09 4.29 3.48
C ASN A 30 -17.14 2.85 2.93
N ASP A 31 -16.52 1.90 3.66
CA ASP A 31 -16.35 0.49 3.24
C ASP A 31 -15.54 0.21 1.97
N GLN A 32 -15.01 1.25 1.33
CA GLN A 32 -14.17 1.15 0.14
C GLN A 32 -12.70 1.27 0.51
N HIS A 33 -11.86 0.33 0.04
CA HIS A 33 -10.42 0.48 0.18
C HIS A 33 -9.92 1.36 -0.96
N ARG A 34 -8.94 2.22 -0.70
CA ARG A 34 -8.39 3.12 -1.70
C ARG A 34 -6.94 3.45 -1.42
N ILE A 35 -6.18 3.64 -2.48
CA ILE A 35 -4.78 4.08 -2.48
C ILE A 35 -4.77 5.55 -2.87
N PRO A 36 -4.55 6.48 -1.92
CA PRO A 36 -4.63 7.90 -2.20
C PRO A 36 -3.47 8.35 -3.10
N GLY A 37 -3.73 9.27 -4.03
CA GLY A 37 -2.71 9.85 -4.91
C GLY A 37 -2.24 8.96 -6.07
N LEU A 38 -2.50 7.65 -6.04
CA LEU A 38 -2.00 6.72 -7.06
C LEU A 38 -2.46 7.07 -8.47
N CYS A 39 -3.73 7.46 -8.65
CA CYS A 39 -4.26 7.81 -9.97
C CYS A 39 -3.82 9.19 -10.46
N LYS A 40 -3.39 10.06 -9.53
CA LYS A 40 -2.83 11.37 -9.85
C LYS A 40 -1.36 11.28 -10.29
N GLU A 41 -0.57 10.46 -9.60
CA GLU A 41 0.84 10.25 -9.93
C GLU A 41 0.99 9.37 -11.17
N ASN A 42 0.31 8.22 -11.19
CA ASN A 42 0.41 7.29 -12.30
C ASN A 42 -0.85 6.41 -12.42
N PRO A 43 -1.85 6.80 -13.22
CA PRO A 43 -3.12 6.06 -13.32
C PRO A 43 -2.94 4.62 -13.82
N SER A 44 -1.88 4.35 -14.58
CA SER A 44 -1.51 3.01 -15.03
C SER A 44 -1.09 2.07 -13.89
N ASP A 45 -0.69 2.60 -12.74
CA ASP A 45 -0.35 1.79 -11.56
C ASP A 45 -1.59 1.31 -10.78
N CYS A 46 -2.76 1.91 -11.03
CA CYS A 46 -4.03 1.47 -10.45
C CYS A 46 -4.50 0.15 -11.10
N THR A 47 -3.81 -0.93 -10.74
CA THR A 47 -4.03 -2.28 -11.26
C THR A 47 -4.54 -3.22 -10.19
N ASN A 48 -5.25 -4.26 -10.63
CA ASN A 48 -5.77 -5.32 -9.75
C ASN A 48 -4.67 -5.93 -8.89
N THR A 49 -3.47 -6.12 -9.45
CA THR A 49 -2.29 -6.64 -8.74
C THR A 49 -1.83 -5.71 -7.62
N LYS A 50 -1.78 -4.39 -7.88
CA LYS A 50 -1.36 -3.41 -6.87
C LYS A 50 -2.41 -3.29 -5.77
N CYS A 51 -3.68 -3.25 -6.12
CA CYS A 51 -4.77 -3.28 -5.16
C CYS A 51 -4.84 -4.61 -4.36
N ASP A 52 -4.53 -5.75 -4.95
CA ASP A 52 -4.44 -7.03 -4.23
C ASP A 52 -3.22 -7.06 -3.28
N THR A 53 -2.08 -6.55 -3.74
CA THR A 53 -0.84 -6.50 -2.95
C THR A 53 -0.94 -5.53 -1.76
N VAL A 54 -1.56 -4.36 -1.97
CA VAL A 54 -1.63 -3.26 -1.00
C VAL A 54 -2.88 -3.34 -0.12
N CYS A 55 -4.03 -3.67 -0.72
CA CYS A 55 -5.34 -3.68 -0.06
C CYS A 55 -5.98 -5.08 0.07
N ARG A 56 -5.40 -6.14 -0.51
CA ARG A 56 -6.01 -7.50 -0.61
C ARG A 56 -7.42 -7.46 -1.22
N LYS A 57 -7.60 -6.55 -2.17
CA LYS A 57 -8.87 -6.30 -2.87
C LYS A 57 -8.57 -6.16 -4.36
N PRO A 58 -8.85 -7.17 -5.19
CA PRO A 58 -8.36 -7.17 -6.56
C PRO A 58 -9.13 -6.24 -7.51
N LYS A 59 -10.19 -5.53 -7.10
CA LYS A 59 -10.92 -4.64 -8.02
C LYS A 59 -10.33 -3.24 -8.02
N ALA A 60 -9.34 -3.00 -8.87
CA ALA A 60 -8.76 -1.68 -9.05
C ALA A 60 -9.57 -0.80 -10.00
N LYS A 61 -9.82 0.44 -9.61
CA LYS A 61 -10.44 1.46 -10.46
C LYS A 61 -10.04 2.84 -9.98
N CYS A 62 -9.57 3.71 -10.87
CA CYS A 62 -9.41 5.12 -10.49
C CYS A 62 -10.78 5.71 -10.11
N GLY A 63 -10.81 6.41 -8.99
CA GLY A 63 -12.02 7.08 -8.53
C GLY A 63 -12.46 8.17 -9.52
N THR A 64 -13.63 8.70 -9.29
CA THR A 64 -14.18 9.80 -10.10
C THR A 64 -14.65 10.93 -9.18
N GLY A 65 -14.79 12.14 -9.73
CA GLY A 65 -15.20 13.31 -8.94
C GLY A 65 -14.21 13.63 -7.82
N ALA A 66 -14.68 13.57 -6.57
CA ALA A 66 -13.89 13.87 -5.37
C ALA A 66 -12.78 12.83 -5.08
N ASP A 67 -12.86 11.64 -5.68
CA ASP A 67 -11.87 10.57 -5.51
C ASP A 67 -11.02 10.33 -6.76
N LYS A 68 -11.02 11.25 -7.73
CA LYS A 68 -10.28 11.10 -9.00
C LYS A 68 -8.78 10.86 -8.86
N ASP A 69 -8.19 11.35 -7.76
CA ASP A 69 -6.77 11.20 -7.47
C ASP A 69 -6.46 9.85 -6.80
N ASN A 70 -7.48 9.11 -6.34
CA ASN A 70 -7.35 7.89 -5.56
C ASN A 70 -7.63 6.66 -6.43
N CYS A 71 -6.86 5.59 -6.23
CA CYS A 71 -7.16 4.28 -6.81
C CYS A 71 -8.07 3.51 -5.85
N LEU A 72 -9.29 3.19 -6.26
CA LEU A 72 -10.26 2.43 -5.48
C LEU A 72 -9.98 0.93 -5.65
N CYS A 73 -9.94 0.20 -4.54
CA CYS A 73 -9.70 -1.23 -4.46
C CYS A 73 -10.90 -1.89 -3.74
N ASN A 74 -11.74 -2.66 -4.46
CA ASN A 74 -12.92 -3.34 -3.89
C ASN A 74 -12.85 -4.88 -3.96
#